data_AF-A0A661E827-F1
#
_entry.id   AF-A0A661E827-F1
#
_cell.length_a   1.000
_cell.length_b   1.000
_cell.length_c   1.000
_cell.angle_alpha   90.00
_cell.angle_beta   90.00
_cell.angle_gamma   90.00
#
_symmetry.space_group_name_H-M   'P 1'
#
loop_
_entity.id
_entity.type
_entity.pdbx_description
1 polymer ?
#
loop_
_entity_poly.entity_id
_entity_poly.type
_entity_poly.pdbx_seq_one_letter_code
_entity_poly.pdbx_strand_id
1 'polypeptide(L)' 'MKLLFLVLLFVTLPGCSSIQPWVKPYERQNLADPIMAANRYPISSAYLLHVHEAREGSRGGAGSGSAGCGCN' A
#
# COMPACT_ATOMS: atom_id res chain seq x y z
N MET A 1 -13.25 19.09 33.43
CA MET A 1 -12.14 18.15 33.13
C MET A 1 -12.45 17.19 31.98
N LYS A 2 -13.60 16.49 31.98
CA LYS A 2 -13.99 15.55 30.89
C LYS A 2 -14.15 16.20 29.50
N LEU A 3 -14.72 17.41 29.42
CA LEU A 3 -14.86 18.14 28.16
C LEU A 3 -13.50 18.48 27.51
N LEU A 4 -12.48 18.75 28.32
CA LEU A 4 -11.16 19.19 27.84
C LEU A 4 -10.43 18.04 27.14
N PHE A 5 -10.59 16.81 27.65
CA PHE A 5 -10.11 15.58 27.00
C PHE A 5 -10.81 15.30 25.67
N LEU A 6 -12.12 15.56 25.59
CA LEU A 6 -12.92 15.34 24.39
C LEU A 6 -12.54 16.31 23.25
N VAL A 7 -12.25 17.55 23.60
CA VAL A 7 -11.74 18.57 22.66
C VAL A 7 -10.33 18.22 22.18
N LEU A 8 -9.45 17.77 23.09
CA LEU A 8 -8.10 17.34 22.74
C LEU A 8 -8.09 16.17 21.76
N LEU A 9 -9.00 15.20 21.94
CA LEU A 9 -9.15 14.07 21.02
C LEU A 9 -9.49 14.56 19.61
N PHE A 10 -10.49 15.44 19.48
CA PHE A 10 -10.96 15.96 18.18
C PHE A 10 -9.89 16.75 17.40
N VAL A 11 -8.99 17.46 18.09
CA VAL A 11 -7.92 18.26 17.46
C VAL A 11 -6.79 17.41 16.88
N THR A 12 -6.66 16.14 17.28
CA THR A 12 -5.62 15.23 16.75
C THR A 12 -6.06 14.41 15.52
N LEU A 13 -7.34 14.51 15.10
CA LEU A 13 -7.86 13.84 13.90
C LEU A 13 -7.72 14.59 12.55
N PRO A 14 -7.15 15.81 12.39
CA PRO A 14 -7.13 16.47 11.08
C PRO A 14 -6.13 15.85 10.08
N GLY A 15 -5.56 14.67 10.38
CA GLY A 15 -4.73 13.90 9.45
C GLY A 15 -5.49 13.29 8.26
N CYS A 16 -6.80 13.46 8.16
CA CYS A 16 -7.63 12.92 7.08
C CYS A 16 -8.49 14.00 6.37
N SER A 17 -7.94 15.19 6.13
CA SER A 17 -8.56 16.14 5.20
C SER A 17 -7.61 16.46 4.05
N SER A 18 -7.85 15.78 2.92
CA SER A 18 -7.42 16.13 1.56
C SER A 18 -6.12 16.95 1.49
N ILE A 19 -4.98 16.26 1.54
CA ILE A 19 -3.70 16.89 1.19
C ILE A 19 -3.69 17.10 -0.33
N GLN A 20 -4.10 18.29 -0.77
CA GLN A 20 -3.67 18.80 -2.07
C GLN A 20 -2.16 19.10 -1.95
N PRO A 21 -1.33 18.53 -2.84
CA PRO A 21 -1.65 18.23 -4.23
C PRO A 21 -1.80 16.72 -4.48
N TRP A 22 -2.90 16.32 -5.11
CA TRP A 22 -2.94 14.99 -5.71
C TRP A 22 -1.88 14.93 -6.82
N VAL A 23 -1.00 13.93 -6.75
CA VAL A 23 -0.17 13.57 -7.90
C VAL A 23 -1.12 13.09 -8.99
N LYS A 24 -1.02 13.68 -10.19
CA LYS A 24 -1.90 13.31 -11.30
C LYS A 24 -1.73 11.81 -11.58
N PRO A 25 -2.77 11.07 -11.99
CA PRO A 25 -2.67 9.61 -12.13
C PRO A 25 -1.47 9.14 -12.96
N TYR A 26 -1.12 9.89 -14.02
CA TYR A 26 0.01 9.62 -14.90
C TYR A 26 1.39 10.07 -14.37
N GLU A 27 1.44 10.84 -13.29
CA GLU A 27 2.69 11.25 -12.61
C GLU A 27 3.05 10.27 -11.48
N ARG A 28 2.13 9.39 -11.05
CA ARG A 28 2.37 8.42 -9.96
C ARG A 28 3.49 7.42 -10.25
N GLN A 29 3.69 7.08 -11.52
CA GLN A 29 4.80 6.23 -11.95
C GLN A 29 6.17 6.82 -11.59
N ASN A 30 6.28 8.15 -11.53
CA ASN A 30 7.53 8.83 -11.20
C ASN A 30 7.81 8.86 -9.69
N LEU A 31 6.79 8.59 -8.87
CA LEU A 31 6.93 8.46 -7.42
C LEU A 31 7.38 7.04 -7.03
N ALA A 32 7.08 6.02 -7.85
CA ALA A 32 7.43 4.64 -7.61
C ALA A 32 8.86 4.31 -8.11
N ASP A 33 9.87 4.69 -7.33
CA ASP A 33 11.27 4.29 -7.58
C ASP A 33 11.42 2.75 -7.51
N PRO A 34 12.09 2.10 -8.49
CA PRO A 34 12.34 0.65 -8.48
C PRO A 34 13.00 0.13 -7.20
N ILE A 35 13.73 0.95 -6.44
CA ILE A 35 14.30 0.52 -5.14
C ILE A 35 13.23 0.23 -4.09
N MET A 36 12.04 0.84 -4.21
CA MET A 36 10.93 0.67 -3.26
C MET A 36 10.07 -0.56 -3.58
N ALA A 37 10.45 -1.34 -4.59
CA ALA A 37 9.82 -2.62 -4.86
C ALA A 37 10.01 -3.56 -3.65
N ALA A 38 8.90 -3.89 -2.99
CA ALA A 38 8.81 -4.92 -1.95
C ALA A 38 9.41 -6.27 -2.37
N ASN A 39 9.43 -6.55 -3.68
CA ASN A 39 10.09 -7.72 -4.23
C ASN A 39 11.16 -7.34 -5.25
N ARG A 40 12.41 -7.66 -4.92
CA ARG A 40 13.56 -7.41 -5.81
C ARG A 40 13.62 -8.37 -7.00
N TYR A 41 13.06 -9.58 -6.87
CA TYR A 41 13.10 -10.62 -7.89
C TYR A 41 11.67 -11.14 -8.18
N PRO A 42 10.84 -10.34 -8.88
CA PRO A 42 9.42 -10.64 -9.06
C PRO A 42 9.18 -11.96 -9.81
N ILE A 43 10.09 -12.34 -10.72
CA ILE A 43 9.99 -13.57 -11.51
C ILE A 43 10.15 -14.81 -10.62
N SER A 44 11.18 -14.84 -9.77
CA SER A 44 11.41 -15.99 -8.89
C SER A 44 10.33 -16.10 -7.83
N SER A 45 9.84 -14.98 -7.31
CA SER A 45 8.74 -15.01 -6.34
C SER A 45 7.42 -15.45 -6.94
N ALA A 46 7.11 -15.05 -8.18
CA ALA A 46 5.92 -15.51 -8.87
C ALA A 46 5.97 -17.03 -9.12
N TYR A 47 7.15 -17.56 -9.48
CA TYR A 47 7.36 -18.99 -9.62
C TYR A 47 7.13 -19.74 -8.31
N LEU A 48 7.74 -19.29 -7.20
CA LEU A 48 7.56 -19.92 -5.89
C LEU A 48 6.11 -19.84 -5.43
N LEU A 49 5.47 -18.69 -5.60
CA LEU A 49 4.05 -18.50 -5.28
C LEU A 49 3.17 -19.49 -6.06
N HIS A 50 3.42 -19.67 -7.36
CA HIS A 50 2.68 -20.64 -8.17
C HIS A 50 2.82 -22.08 -7.62
N VAL A 51 4.02 -22.46 -7.17
CA VAL A 51 4.25 -23.75 -6.52
C VAL A 51 3.49 -23.87 -5.20
N HIS A 52 3.45 -22.81 -4.38
CA HIS A 52 2.68 -22.77 -3.13
C HIS A 52 1.19 -22.89 -3.39
N GLU A 53 0.63 -22.10 -4.31
CA GLU A 53 -0.78 -22.16 -4.72
C GLU A 53 -1.18 -23.57 -5.18
N ALA A 54 -0.34 -24.21 -6.00
CA ALA A 54 -0.59 -25.57 -6.46
C ALA A 54 -0.58 -26.60 -5.32
N ARG A 55 0.33 -26.45 -4.35
CA ARG A 55 0.45 -27.37 -3.21
C ARG A 55 -0.64 -27.19 -2.17
N GLU A 56 -1.05 -25.95 -1.95
CA GLU A 56 -2.03 -25.58 -0.94
C GLU A 56 -3.47 -25.67 -1.48
N GLY A 57 -3.64 -25.87 -2.80
CA GLY A 57 -4.95 -25.86 -3.45
C GLY A 57 -5.62 -24.48 -3.40
N SER A 58 -4.87 -23.43 -3.06
CA SER A 58 -5.32 -22.06 -2.94
C SER A 58 -4.92 -21.29 -4.21
N ARG A 59 -5.79 -20.42 -4.72
CA ARG A 59 -5.48 -19.56 -5.88
C ARG A 59 -6.00 -18.16 -5.61
N GLY A 60 -5.20 -17.15 -5.93
CA GLY A 60 -5.61 -15.74 -5.82
C GLY A 60 -5.53 -15.16 -4.41
N GLY A 61 -4.87 -15.86 -3.47
CA GLY A 61 -4.62 -15.34 -2.12
C GLY A 61 -3.40 -14.40 -2.05
N ALA A 62 -2.52 -14.44 -3.05
CA ALA A 62 -1.46 -13.47 -3.17
C ALA A 62 -2.02 -12.13 -3.63
N GLY A 63 -1.77 -11.08 -2.84
CA GLY A 63 -2.25 -9.73 -3.11
C GLY A 63 -1.93 -9.26 -4.54
N SER A 64 -2.78 -8.35 -5.06
CA SER A 64 -2.55 -7.75 -6.36
C SER A 64 -1.26 -6.94 -6.35
N GLY A 65 -0.39 -7.22 -7.32
CA GLY A 65 0.95 -6.67 -7.40
C GLY A 65 0.94 -5.14 -7.41
N SER A 66 1.21 -4.55 -6.24
CA SER A 66 1.73 -3.19 -6.12
C SER A 66 2.78 -3.22 -5.02
N ALA A 67 4.02 -3.02 -5.44
CA ALA A 67 5.18 -2.99 -4.58
C ALA A 67 5.76 -1.57 -4.68
N GLY A 68 5.55 -0.78 -3.63
CA GLY A 68 5.88 0.65 -3.57
C GLY A 68 4.69 1.46 -3.04
N CYS A 69 4.94 2.67 -2.52
CA CYS A 69 3.91 3.60 -2.00
C CYS A 69 2.98 4.18 -3.08
N GLY A 70 2.63 3.39 -4.10
CA GLY A 70 1.74 3.78 -5.19
C GLY A 70 0.46 2.96 -5.12
N CYS A 71 -0.49 3.43 -4.29
CA CYS A 71 -1.84 2.91 -4.22
C CYS A 71 -2.40 2.59 -5.62
N ASN A 72 -2.90 1.36 -5.79
CA ASN A 72 -3.71 0.93 -6.93
C ASN A 72 -4.96 1.81 -7.05
#